data_AF-T0RD59-F1
#
_entry.id   AF-T0RD59-F1
#
_cell.length_a   1.000
_cell.length_b   1.000
_cell.length_c   1.000
_cell.angle_alpha   90.00
_cell.angle_beta   90.00
_cell.angle_gamma   90.00
#
_symmetry.space_group_name_H-M   'P 1'
#
loop_
_entity.id
_entity.type
_entity.pdbx_description
1 polymer ?
#
loop_
_entity_poly.entity_id
_entity_poly.type
_entity_poly.pdbx_seq_one_letter_code
_entity_poly.pdbx_strand_id
1 'polypeptide(L)'
;MHCFAVVVVRHPRTKRWLAVQETSKHNRLWWLPAGRVETGETFPAAAVRETREEAGIDIRLIGILRVEHTPLGPQSDRMRIVFYAEPMDADAPLKTTADDESLGAVWTTVSELEAWNAAGQLRGKELLNWALYLEQGGEVAPLATLGAESSGPEPHDTLHMEFRVFFQPSKPNYRYTTIPLAPVEARTDVYIVHSAGVGIKHRGGNRLEIKVRTVDAGDGWEAWTKHRCDDADVNAALARLDLASLPAHPRDVRVQKRRVATVIGGLYLLEESDVVVSIDGDHALWKTICIEGTRRECESAAEALVHVSLRHELVFRGGYPAFVRDVVQRRATSQPGCVDN
;
A
#
# COMPACT_ATOMS: atom_id res chain seq x y z
N MET A 1 1.04 -27.14 -11.30
CA MET A 1 1.83 -26.21 -10.46
C MET A 1 0.93 -25.55 -9.43
N HIS A 2 1.34 -25.54 -8.16
CA HIS A 2 0.61 -24.92 -7.05
C HIS A 2 1.42 -23.74 -6.51
N CYS A 3 0.89 -22.52 -6.67
CA CYS A 3 1.54 -21.29 -6.21
C CYS A 3 0.94 -20.84 -4.87
N PHE A 4 1.80 -20.45 -3.94
CA PHE A 4 1.40 -19.93 -2.63
C PHE A 4 2.16 -18.66 -2.27
N ALA A 5 1.49 -17.77 -1.56
CA ALA A 5 2.11 -16.65 -0.87
C ALA A 5 2.15 -16.96 0.63
N VAL A 6 3.30 -16.70 1.26
CA VAL A 6 3.52 -16.86 2.70
C VAL A 6 4.03 -15.53 3.23
N VAL A 7 3.54 -15.06 4.37
CA VAL A 7 3.85 -13.72 4.86
C VAL A 7 4.41 -13.76 6.27
N VAL A 8 5.60 -13.21 6.45
CA VAL A 8 6.21 -12.95 7.75
C VAL A 8 5.96 -11.49 8.12
N VAL A 9 5.08 -11.25 9.08
CA VAL A 9 4.72 -9.88 9.50
C VAL A 9 5.37 -9.54 10.83
N ARG A 10 6.09 -8.41 10.88
CA ARG A 10 6.66 -7.87 12.12
C ARG A 10 6.00 -6.55 12.49
N HIS A 11 5.58 -6.43 13.73
CA HIS A 11 5.04 -5.19 14.25
C HIS A 11 6.15 -4.13 14.40
N PRO A 12 6.05 -2.93 13.79
CA PRO A 12 7.16 -1.99 13.69
C PRO A 12 7.61 -1.41 15.04
N ARG A 13 6.67 -1.23 15.99
CA ARG A 13 6.96 -0.69 17.35
C ARG A 13 7.29 -1.77 18.39
N THR A 14 6.40 -2.75 18.58
CA THR A 14 6.55 -3.79 19.62
C THR A 14 7.55 -4.90 19.24
N LYS A 15 7.96 -4.96 17.96
CA LYS A 15 8.85 -5.99 17.40
C LYS A 15 8.33 -7.42 17.51
N ARG A 16 7.03 -7.58 17.80
CA ARG A 16 6.34 -8.88 17.81
C ARG A 16 6.06 -9.38 16.39
N TRP A 17 5.89 -10.68 16.27
CA TRP A 17 5.62 -11.41 15.03
C TRP A 17 4.15 -11.82 14.98
N LEU A 18 3.55 -11.75 13.80
CA LEU A 18 2.17 -12.19 13.61
C LEU A 18 2.11 -13.71 13.51
N ALA A 19 1.19 -14.31 14.27
CA ALA A 19 0.82 -15.71 14.14
C ALA A 19 -0.69 -15.83 13.92
N VAL A 20 -1.10 -16.66 12.98
CA VAL A 20 -2.50 -17.04 12.75
C VAL A 20 -2.71 -18.46 13.27
N GLN A 21 -3.88 -18.73 13.86
CA GLN A 21 -4.25 -20.07 14.29
C GLN A 21 -5.15 -20.70 13.24
N GLU A 22 -4.69 -21.82 12.69
CA GLU A 22 -5.42 -22.48 11.61
C GLU A 22 -6.71 -23.13 12.12
N THR A 23 -7.63 -23.43 11.20
CA THR A 23 -8.89 -24.11 11.55
C THR A 23 -8.69 -25.59 11.90
N SER A 24 -9.78 -26.27 12.29
CA SER A 24 -9.75 -27.71 12.60
C SER A 24 -9.28 -28.59 11.43
N LYS A 25 -9.39 -28.11 10.19
CA LYS A 25 -8.87 -28.80 9.00
C LYS A 25 -7.33 -28.91 9.01
N HIS A 26 -6.65 -28.11 9.82
CA HIS A 26 -5.19 -28.04 9.89
C HIS A 26 -4.66 -28.16 11.33
N ASN A 27 -5.31 -28.99 12.17
CA ASN A 27 -4.86 -29.31 13.54
C ASN A 27 -4.84 -28.14 14.53
N ARG A 28 -5.38 -26.95 14.19
CA ARG A 28 -5.47 -25.78 15.08
C ARG A 28 -4.13 -25.26 15.60
N LEU A 29 -3.08 -25.46 14.82
CA LEU A 29 -1.72 -25.05 15.17
C LEU A 29 -1.47 -23.60 14.73
N TRP A 30 -0.47 -22.97 15.34
CA TRP A 30 -0.04 -21.62 14.98
C TRP A 30 0.93 -21.65 13.79
N TRP A 31 0.73 -20.72 12.85
CA TRP A 31 1.57 -20.58 11.66
C TRP A 31 1.60 -19.11 11.17
N LEU A 32 2.27 -18.89 10.04
CA LEU A 32 2.31 -17.64 9.28
C LEU A 32 1.01 -17.45 8.48
N PRO A 33 0.56 -16.21 8.19
CA PRO A 33 -0.44 -16.02 7.16
C PRO A 33 0.02 -16.60 5.81
N ALA A 34 -0.81 -17.45 5.19
CA ALA A 34 -0.43 -18.09 3.94
C ALA A 34 -1.60 -18.74 3.21
N GLY A 35 -1.62 -18.59 1.89
CA GLY A 35 -2.56 -19.33 1.07
C GLY A 35 -2.24 -19.32 -0.41
N ARG A 36 -3.18 -19.85 -1.19
CA ARG A 36 -2.96 -20.18 -2.60
C ARG A 36 -3.14 -18.91 -3.43
N VAL A 37 -2.28 -18.73 -4.42
CA VAL A 37 -2.50 -17.68 -5.43
C VAL A 37 -3.67 -18.11 -6.32
N GLU A 38 -4.68 -17.25 -6.40
CA GLU A 38 -5.86 -17.49 -7.23
C GLU A 38 -5.61 -17.26 -8.72
N THR A 39 -6.55 -17.72 -9.56
CA THR A 39 -6.46 -17.53 -11.01
C THR A 39 -6.50 -16.04 -11.36
N GLY A 40 -5.46 -15.55 -12.03
CA GLY A 40 -5.32 -14.13 -12.39
C GLY A 40 -4.78 -13.25 -11.27
N GLU A 41 -4.50 -13.81 -10.09
CA GLU A 41 -3.93 -13.10 -8.95
C GLU A 41 -2.39 -13.11 -9.00
N THR A 42 -1.77 -12.02 -8.55
CA THR A 42 -0.31 -11.94 -8.39
C THR A 42 0.11 -12.45 -7.01
N PHE A 43 1.34 -12.96 -6.87
CA PHE A 43 1.85 -13.38 -5.55
C PHE A 43 1.72 -12.31 -4.45
N PRO A 44 2.05 -11.03 -4.69
CA PRO A 44 1.95 -10.04 -3.63
C PRO A 44 0.48 -9.65 -3.35
N ALA A 45 -0.43 -9.74 -4.34
CA ALA A 45 -1.87 -9.58 -4.11
C ALA A 45 -2.40 -10.70 -3.19
N ALA A 46 -2.03 -11.95 -3.45
CA ALA A 46 -2.36 -13.09 -2.60
C ALA A 46 -1.86 -12.88 -1.17
N ALA A 47 -0.60 -12.45 -1.00
CA ALA A 47 -0.04 -12.17 0.33
C ALA A 47 -0.89 -11.17 1.15
N VAL A 48 -1.35 -10.09 0.50
CA VAL A 48 -2.20 -9.06 1.14
C VAL A 48 -3.59 -9.62 1.44
N ARG A 49 -4.22 -10.33 0.50
CA ARG A 49 -5.55 -10.93 0.68
C ARG A 49 -5.56 -11.95 1.82
N GLU A 50 -4.66 -12.93 1.78
CA GLU A 50 -4.56 -14.01 2.77
C GLU A 50 -4.32 -13.45 4.18
N THR A 51 -3.42 -12.47 4.32
CA THR A 51 -3.18 -11.84 5.63
C THR A 51 -4.42 -11.12 6.17
N ARG A 52 -5.19 -10.49 5.28
CA ARG A 52 -6.43 -9.82 5.66
C ARG A 52 -7.51 -10.81 6.08
N GLU A 53 -7.66 -11.92 5.36
CA GLU A 53 -8.62 -12.98 5.64
C GLU A 53 -8.30 -13.72 6.96
N GLU A 54 -7.04 -14.09 7.15
CA GLU A 54 -6.64 -14.91 8.30
C GLU A 54 -6.34 -14.08 9.56
N ALA A 55 -5.84 -12.85 9.44
CA ALA A 55 -5.44 -12.02 10.57
C ALA A 55 -6.29 -10.76 10.78
N GLY A 56 -7.15 -10.40 9.82
CA GLY A 56 -8.04 -9.24 9.92
C GLY A 56 -7.35 -7.89 9.71
N ILE A 57 -6.08 -7.86 9.26
CA ILE A 57 -5.31 -6.63 9.08
C ILE A 57 -4.75 -6.51 7.67
N ASP A 58 -4.64 -5.28 7.19
CA ASP A 58 -3.92 -4.97 5.95
C ASP A 58 -2.42 -4.79 6.23
N ILE A 59 -1.59 -5.18 5.26
CA ILE A 59 -0.12 -5.15 5.38
C ILE A 59 0.55 -4.38 4.25
N ARG A 60 1.72 -3.83 4.57
CA ARG A 60 2.70 -3.34 3.61
C ARG A 60 3.77 -4.39 3.41
N LEU A 61 3.91 -4.89 2.19
CA LEU A 61 5.04 -5.74 1.84
C LEU A 61 6.32 -4.90 1.80
N ILE A 62 7.36 -5.37 2.49
CA ILE A 62 8.67 -4.72 2.58
C ILE A 62 9.62 -5.34 1.56
N GLY A 63 9.53 -6.65 1.34
CA GLY A 63 10.40 -7.37 0.42
C GLY A 63 10.18 -8.88 0.45
N ILE A 64 11.09 -9.60 -0.17
CA ILE A 64 11.05 -11.05 -0.35
C ILE A 64 12.15 -11.68 0.50
N LEU A 65 11.79 -12.66 1.32
CA LEU A 65 12.73 -13.45 2.11
C LEU A 65 13.22 -14.66 1.31
N ARG A 66 12.32 -15.28 0.54
CA ARG A 66 12.65 -16.48 -0.23
C ARG A 66 11.68 -16.75 -1.36
N VAL A 67 12.21 -17.34 -2.43
CA VAL A 67 11.44 -18.07 -3.44
C VAL A 67 11.77 -19.55 -3.26
N GLU A 68 10.75 -20.38 -3.15
CA GLU A 68 10.88 -21.80 -2.87
C GLU A 68 10.20 -22.62 -3.95
N HIS A 69 10.94 -23.53 -4.56
CA HIS A 69 10.44 -24.46 -5.55
C HIS A 69 10.61 -25.89 -5.03
N THR A 70 9.53 -26.67 -5.06
CA THR A 70 9.55 -28.09 -4.71
C THR A 70 8.93 -28.89 -5.86
N PRO A 71 9.73 -29.69 -6.59
CA PRO A 71 9.20 -30.61 -7.58
C PRO A 71 8.53 -31.79 -6.88
N LEU A 72 7.21 -31.93 -7.03
CA LEU A 72 6.43 -33.00 -6.36
C LEU A 72 6.06 -34.15 -7.30
N GLY A 73 6.44 -34.09 -8.57
CA GLY A 73 6.12 -35.09 -9.59
C GLY A 73 5.71 -34.46 -10.93
N PRO A 74 5.31 -35.29 -11.92
CA PRO A 74 4.90 -34.80 -13.22
C PRO A 74 3.73 -33.80 -13.08
N GLN A 75 3.97 -32.53 -13.41
CA GLN A 75 3.00 -31.43 -13.40
C GLN A 75 2.51 -30.96 -12.01
N SER A 76 3.08 -31.45 -10.91
CA SER A 76 2.63 -31.15 -9.54
C SER A 76 3.55 -30.23 -8.73
N ASP A 77 4.48 -29.53 -9.37
CA ASP A 77 5.40 -28.59 -8.71
C ASP A 77 4.69 -27.61 -7.78
N ARG A 78 5.33 -27.33 -6.64
CA ARG A 78 4.89 -26.31 -5.69
C ARG A 78 5.88 -25.15 -5.70
N MET A 79 5.36 -23.95 -5.88
CA MET A 79 6.10 -22.69 -5.80
C MET A 79 5.56 -21.87 -4.64
N ARG A 80 6.45 -21.36 -3.78
CA ARG A 80 6.07 -20.44 -2.70
C ARG A 80 6.93 -19.19 -2.77
N ILE A 81 6.33 -18.04 -2.48
CA ILE A 81 7.07 -16.82 -2.20
C ILE A 81 6.84 -16.43 -0.75
N VAL A 82 7.92 -16.24 -0.01
CA VAL A 82 7.89 -15.80 1.38
C VAL A 82 8.19 -14.31 1.41
N PHE A 83 7.21 -13.52 1.80
CA PHE A 83 7.32 -12.07 1.92
C PHE A 83 7.63 -11.64 3.36
N TYR A 84 8.36 -10.54 3.50
CA TYR A 84 8.46 -9.78 4.73
C TYR A 84 7.51 -8.59 4.67
N ALA A 85 6.78 -8.33 5.75
CA ALA A 85 5.76 -7.29 5.80
C ALA A 85 5.66 -6.61 7.17
N GLU A 86 5.04 -5.43 7.16
CA GLU A 86 4.61 -4.71 8.37
C GLU A 86 3.11 -4.40 8.28
N PRO A 87 2.37 -4.32 9.40
CA PRO A 87 0.99 -3.84 9.38
C PRO A 87 0.92 -2.42 8.81
N MET A 88 -0.09 -2.16 7.96
CA MET A 88 -0.38 -0.80 7.47
C MET A 88 -0.77 0.13 8.63
N ASP A 89 -1.59 -0.39 9.54
CA ASP A 89 -1.96 0.24 10.81
C ASP A 89 -1.48 -0.65 11.96
N ALA A 90 -0.49 -0.15 12.70
CA ALA A 90 0.12 -0.89 13.80
C ALA A 90 -0.79 -0.96 15.04
N ASP A 91 -1.89 -0.21 15.09
CA ASP A 91 -2.88 -0.24 16.16
C ASP A 91 -4.16 -1.01 15.75
N ALA A 92 -4.20 -1.53 14.52
CA ALA A 92 -5.34 -2.30 14.04
C ALA A 92 -5.53 -3.58 14.89
N PRO A 93 -6.77 -3.85 15.35
CA PRO A 93 -7.04 -5.06 16.10
C PRO A 93 -6.89 -6.28 15.19
N LEU A 94 -6.25 -7.32 15.71
CA LEU A 94 -6.22 -8.62 15.04
C LEU A 94 -7.57 -9.32 15.14
N LYS A 95 -7.83 -10.21 14.18
CA LYS A 95 -8.99 -11.09 14.17
C LYS A 95 -9.02 -11.97 15.41
N THR A 96 -10.14 -11.95 16.14
CA THR A 96 -10.39 -12.76 17.34
C THR A 96 -11.55 -13.74 17.18
N THR A 97 -12.33 -13.61 16.10
CA THR A 97 -13.51 -14.43 15.85
C THR A 97 -13.16 -15.48 14.81
N ALA A 98 -13.42 -16.74 15.14
CA ALA A 98 -13.18 -17.86 14.25
C ALA A 98 -14.16 -17.87 13.06
N ASP A 99 -13.64 -18.25 11.90
CA ASP A 99 -14.41 -18.56 10.69
C ASP A 99 -13.73 -19.70 9.89
N ASP A 100 -14.06 -19.81 8.61
CA ASP A 100 -13.51 -20.84 7.73
C ASP A 100 -12.01 -20.63 7.37
N GLU A 101 -11.51 -19.40 7.51
CA GLU A 101 -10.12 -19.04 7.19
C GLU A 101 -9.18 -19.28 8.37
N SER A 102 -9.57 -18.82 9.57
CA SER A 102 -8.73 -18.95 10.76
C SER A 102 -9.55 -18.91 12.05
N LEU A 103 -8.97 -19.41 13.15
CA LEU A 103 -9.56 -19.27 14.49
C LEU A 103 -9.27 -17.89 15.11
N GLY A 104 -8.27 -17.17 14.59
CA GLY A 104 -7.84 -15.87 15.07
C GLY A 104 -6.34 -15.65 14.85
N ALA A 105 -5.85 -14.49 15.28
CA ALA A 105 -4.45 -14.11 15.17
C ALA A 105 -3.93 -13.41 16.43
N VAL A 106 -2.62 -13.52 16.66
CA VAL A 106 -1.94 -12.93 17.82
C VAL A 106 -0.57 -12.35 17.45
N TRP A 107 -0.14 -11.37 18.24
CA TRP A 107 1.24 -10.86 18.23
C TRP A 107 2.09 -11.61 19.26
N THR A 108 3.13 -12.29 18.80
CA THR A 108 4.01 -13.15 19.62
C THR A 108 5.47 -12.74 19.57
N THR A 109 6.26 -13.14 20.55
CA THR A 109 7.70 -12.92 20.66
C THR A 109 8.47 -14.18 20.26
N VAL A 110 9.77 -14.05 19.99
CA VAL A 110 10.63 -15.22 19.73
C VAL A 110 10.59 -16.21 20.89
N SER A 111 10.65 -15.74 22.13
CA SER A 111 10.59 -16.62 23.31
C SER A 111 9.26 -17.37 23.44
N GLU A 112 8.14 -16.73 23.11
CA GLU A 112 6.83 -17.38 23.05
C GLU A 112 6.78 -18.43 21.92
N LEU A 113 7.33 -18.11 20.74
CA LEU A 113 7.45 -19.04 19.62
C LEU A 113 8.31 -20.27 19.95
N GLU A 114 9.42 -20.08 20.68
CA GLU A 114 10.26 -21.19 21.16
C GLU A 114 9.49 -22.11 22.12
N ALA A 115 8.73 -21.52 23.04
CA ALA A 115 7.87 -22.27 23.96
C ALA A 115 6.77 -23.04 23.21
N TRP A 116 6.11 -22.41 22.23
CA TRP A 116 5.10 -23.07 21.38
C TRP A 116 5.70 -24.20 20.54
N ASN A 117 6.91 -24.02 20.01
CA ASN A 117 7.62 -25.06 19.28
C ASN A 117 7.94 -26.26 20.20
N ALA A 118 8.43 -26.01 21.43
CA ALA A 118 8.69 -27.06 22.41
C ALA A 118 7.42 -27.81 22.84
N ALA A 119 6.29 -27.11 22.89
CA ALA A 119 4.97 -27.66 23.20
C ALA A 119 4.25 -28.30 21.99
N GLY A 120 4.86 -28.29 20.79
CA GLY A 120 4.23 -28.84 19.57
C GLY A 120 3.02 -28.05 19.08
N GLN A 121 2.92 -26.77 19.42
CA GLN A 121 1.79 -25.89 19.10
C GLN A 121 1.96 -25.11 17.79
N LEU A 122 3.14 -25.17 17.17
CA LEU A 122 3.36 -24.64 15.82
C LEU A 122 3.08 -25.73 14.78
N ARG A 123 2.50 -25.38 13.62
CA ARG A 123 2.36 -26.34 12.49
C ARG A 123 3.74 -26.81 11.99
N GLY A 124 4.80 -26.07 12.34
CA GLY A 124 6.20 -26.38 12.08
C GLY A 124 7.08 -25.16 12.32
N LYS A 125 8.36 -25.26 11.95
CA LYS A 125 9.39 -24.31 12.39
C LYS A 125 9.49 -23.04 11.56
N GLU A 126 8.75 -22.90 10.45
CA GLU A 126 8.91 -21.76 9.52
C GLU A 126 8.73 -20.41 10.21
N LEU A 127 7.66 -20.24 11.01
CA LEU A 127 7.41 -19.00 11.77
C LEU A 127 8.59 -18.63 12.69
N LEU A 128 9.05 -19.58 13.51
CA LEU A 128 10.17 -19.37 14.43
C LEU A 128 11.48 -19.11 13.68
N ASN A 129 11.75 -19.87 12.62
CA ASN A 129 12.98 -19.74 11.83
C ASN A 129 13.06 -18.36 11.16
N TRP A 130 11.96 -17.87 10.58
CA TRP A 130 11.94 -16.55 9.95
C TRP A 130 12.06 -15.41 10.97
N ALA A 131 11.40 -15.53 12.12
CA ALA A 131 11.56 -14.58 13.21
C ALA A 131 13.04 -14.49 13.64
N LEU A 132 13.68 -15.63 13.91
CA LEU A 132 15.11 -15.67 14.29
C LEU A 132 16.02 -15.12 13.20
N TYR A 133 15.78 -15.47 11.93
CA TYR A 133 16.55 -14.98 10.80
C TYR A 133 16.54 -13.44 10.72
N LEU A 134 15.37 -12.83 10.87
CA LEU A 134 15.22 -11.38 10.81
C LEU A 134 15.71 -10.66 12.07
N GLU A 135 15.60 -11.26 13.26
CA GLU A 135 16.23 -10.71 14.48
C GLU A 135 17.77 -10.68 14.37
N GLN A 136 18.35 -11.58 13.57
CA GLN A 136 19.79 -11.63 13.31
C GLN A 136 20.23 -10.72 12.14
N GLY A 137 19.34 -9.88 11.62
CA GLY A 137 19.65 -8.98 10.51
C GLY A 137 19.69 -9.67 9.15
N GLY A 138 18.94 -10.76 9.00
CA GLY A 138 18.78 -11.46 7.73
C GLY A 138 18.38 -10.53 6.58
N GLU A 139 18.83 -10.88 5.38
CA GLU A 139 18.60 -10.10 4.17
C GLU A 139 17.14 -10.14 3.74
N VAL A 140 16.66 -9.01 3.22
CA VAL A 140 15.35 -8.87 2.61
C VAL A 140 15.57 -8.38 1.20
N ALA A 141 15.27 -9.23 0.21
CA ALA A 141 15.38 -8.85 -1.19
C ALA A 141 14.30 -7.81 -1.54
N PRO A 142 14.58 -6.86 -2.45
CA PRO A 142 13.59 -5.89 -2.89
C PRO A 142 12.37 -6.55 -3.52
N LEU A 143 11.17 -5.99 -3.36
CA LEU A 143 9.97 -6.48 -4.06
C LEU A 143 10.13 -6.49 -5.59
N ALA A 144 10.92 -5.57 -6.13
CA ALA A 144 11.25 -5.48 -7.55
C ALA A 144 12.02 -6.70 -8.08
N THR A 145 12.48 -7.61 -7.21
CA THR A 145 13.00 -8.92 -7.62
C THR A 145 11.90 -9.81 -8.22
N LEU A 146 10.62 -9.51 -7.97
CA LEU A 146 9.49 -10.10 -8.67
C LEU A 146 8.98 -9.15 -9.75
N GLY A 147 8.90 -9.65 -10.98
CA GLY A 147 8.35 -8.95 -12.14
C GLY A 147 7.37 -9.84 -12.90
N ALA A 148 6.60 -9.23 -13.79
CA ALA A 148 5.75 -9.98 -14.71
C ALA A 148 6.61 -10.74 -15.72
N GLU A 149 6.08 -11.85 -16.23
CA GLU A 149 6.76 -12.58 -17.30
C GLU A 149 7.04 -11.65 -18.49
N SER A 150 8.26 -11.70 -19.01
CA SER A 150 8.72 -10.85 -20.12
C SER A 150 8.71 -9.34 -19.85
N SER A 151 8.54 -8.87 -18.61
CA SER A 151 8.69 -7.44 -18.28
C SER A 151 10.14 -6.95 -18.40
N GLY A 152 11.11 -7.87 -18.36
CA GLY A 152 12.52 -7.54 -18.19
C GLY A 152 12.79 -6.92 -16.81
N PRO A 153 14.04 -6.51 -16.53
CA PRO A 153 14.30 -5.60 -15.42
C PRO A 153 13.56 -4.29 -15.73
N GLU A 154 12.44 -4.06 -15.04
CA GLU A 154 11.81 -2.75 -15.02
C GLU A 154 12.89 -1.75 -14.55
N PRO A 155 13.21 -0.68 -15.31
CA PRO A 155 14.10 0.36 -14.78
C PRO A 155 13.47 0.81 -13.47
N HIS A 156 14.19 0.75 -12.33
CA HIS A 156 13.89 0.98 -10.90
C HIS A 156 12.60 1.75 -10.43
N ASP A 157 11.51 1.73 -11.19
CA ASP A 157 10.37 2.67 -11.20
C ASP A 157 9.15 2.09 -10.47
N THR A 158 9.30 0.96 -9.76
CA THR A 158 8.19 0.35 -9.00
C THR A 158 7.90 1.05 -7.67
N LEU A 159 8.82 1.88 -7.18
CA LEU A 159 8.51 2.88 -6.16
C LEU A 159 8.37 4.24 -6.85
N HIS A 160 7.16 4.55 -7.29
CA HIS A 160 6.88 5.90 -7.76
C HIS A 160 7.01 6.87 -6.58
N MET A 161 8.05 7.69 -6.62
CA MET A 161 8.28 8.70 -5.61
C MET A 161 7.71 10.02 -6.09
N GLU A 162 6.71 10.52 -5.37
CA GLU A 162 6.13 11.83 -5.58
C GLU A 162 6.68 12.79 -4.53
N PHE A 163 7.29 13.87 -4.98
CA PHE A 163 7.76 14.93 -4.10
C PHE A 163 6.82 16.13 -4.20
N ARG A 164 6.34 16.63 -3.05
CA ARG A 164 5.50 17.82 -2.97
C ARG A 164 6.14 18.83 -2.03
N VAL A 165 6.28 20.06 -2.49
CA VAL A 165 6.75 21.15 -1.64
C VAL A 165 5.61 22.09 -1.36
N PHE A 166 5.35 22.30 -0.08
CA PHE A 166 4.40 23.30 0.38
C PHE A 166 5.19 24.41 1.09
N PHE A 167 4.82 25.64 0.76
CA PHE A 167 5.42 26.81 1.38
C PHE A 167 4.34 27.52 2.18
N GLN A 168 4.70 28.00 3.36
CA GLN A 168 3.86 28.95 4.07
C GLN A 168 3.68 30.18 3.17
N PRO A 169 2.44 30.60 2.88
CA PRO A 169 2.20 31.75 2.03
C PRO A 169 2.80 33.00 2.66
N SER A 170 3.61 33.73 1.89
CA SER A 170 4.27 34.96 2.33
C SER A 170 3.41 36.22 2.17
N LYS A 171 2.22 36.10 1.57
CA LYS A 171 1.30 37.21 1.34
C LYS A 171 0.39 37.44 2.55
N PRO A 172 0.22 38.69 3.02
CA PRO A 172 -0.77 38.99 4.04
C PRO A 172 -2.17 38.64 3.51
N ASN A 173 -3.01 38.01 4.35
CA ASN A 173 -4.40 37.58 4.11
C ASN A 173 -4.64 36.14 3.62
N TYR A 174 -3.61 35.31 3.44
CA TYR A 174 -3.82 33.88 3.21
C TYR A 174 -3.93 33.14 4.55
N ARG A 175 -5.08 32.49 4.79
CA ARG A 175 -5.22 31.54 5.90
C ARG A 175 -4.54 30.23 5.51
N TYR A 176 -3.47 29.89 6.19
CA TYR A 176 -2.76 28.62 6.04
C TYR A 176 -3.09 27.68 7.19
N THR A 177 -3.33 26.41 6.89
CA THR A 177 -3.44 25.36 7.92
C THR A 177 -2.18 24.52 7.85
N THR A 178 -1.40 24.51 8.93
CA THR A 178 -0.18 23.72 9.03
C THR A 178 -0.52 22.24 9.07
N ILE A 179 0.34 21.43 8.46
CA ILE A 179 0.29 19.98 8.58
C ILE A 179 0.50 19.63 10.07
N PRO A 180 -0.45 18.93 10.71
CA PRO A 180 -0.31 18.58 12.10
C PRO A 180 0.83 17.57 12.26
N LEU A 181 1.66 17.78 13.29
CA LEU A 181 2.64 16.80 13.75
C LEU A 181 1.94 15.48 14.08
N ALA A 182 2.46 14.39 13.54
CA ALA A 182 1.95 13.05 13.78
C ALA A 182 3.15 12.09 13.88
N PRO A 183 3.32 11.38 15.02
CA PRO A 183 4.43 10.44 15.18
C PRO A 183 4.33 9.27 14.18
N VAL A 184 3.13 8.70 13.98
CA VAL A 184 2.74 7.87 12.82
C VAL A 184 1.21 7.99 12.69
N GLU A 185 0.67 8.36 11.54
CA GLU A 185 -0.77 8.27 11.24
C GLU A 185 -0.99 7.26 10.12
N ALA A 186 -1.77 6.20 10.40
CA ALA A 186 -2.24 5.24 9.41
C ALA A 186 -3.73 5.48 9.14
N ARG A 187 -4.12 5.47 7.86
CA ARG A 187 -5.53 5.53 7.47
C ARG A 187 -5.80 4.81 6.16
N THR A 188 -7.00 4.28 6.04
CA THR A 188 -7.53 3.72 4.80
C THR A 188 -8.66 4.61 4.29
N ASP A 189 -8.50 5.11 3.08
CA ASP A 189 -9.49 5.90 2.36
C ASP A 189 -9.99 5.10 1.15
N VAL A 190 -11.29 5.17 0.83
CA VAL A 190 -11.85 4.55 -0.38
C VAL A 190 -12.30 5.65 -1.33
N TYR A 191 -11.91 5.55 -2.59
CA TYR A 191 -12.22 6.51 -3.64
C TYR A 191 -12.92 5.80 -4.80
N ILE A 192 -13.82 6.50 -5.48
CA ILE A 192 -14.39 6.03 -6.75
C ILE A 192 -13.48 6.50 -7.90
N VAL A 193 -13.13 5.59 -8.82
CA VAL A 193 -12.35 5.93 -10.01
C VAL A 193 -13.10 6.96 -10.87
N HIS A 194 -12.40 8.04 -11.22
CA HIS A 194 -12.89 9.04 -12.17
C HIS A 194 -11.76 9.50 -13.12
N SER A 195 -11.26 10.72 -12.97
CA SER A 195 -10.25 11.32 -13.85
C SER A 195 -9.16 12.00 -13.03
N ALA A 196 -8.07 12.41 -13.69
CA ALA A 196 -6.99 13.15 -13.03
C ALA A 196 -7.42 14.53 -12.47
N GLY A 197 -8.57 15.06 -12.87
CA GLY A 197 -9.07 16.32 -12.30
C GLY A 197 -9.94 16.12 -11.06
N VAL A 198 -10.27 14.88 -10.69
CA VAL A 198 -11.42 14.59 -9.83
C VAL A 198 -11.12 13.47 -8.84
N GLY A 199 -11.24 13.76 -7.55
CA GLY A 199 -11.19 12.76 -6.48
C GLY A 199 -12.54 12.60 -5.81
N ILE A 200 -13.21 11.46 -5.98
CA ILE A 200 -14.48 11.16 -5.33
C ILE A 200 -14.20 10.22 -4.16
N LYS A 201 -14.37 10.69 -2.93
CA LYS A 201 -14.02 9.95 -1.71
C LYS A 201 -15.27 9.51 -0.95
N HIS A 202 -15.33 8.25 -0.56
CA HIS A 202 -16.33 7.76 0.38
C HIS A 202 -16.15 8.39 1.76
N ARG A 203 -17.26 8.87 2.32
CA ARG A 203 -17.41 9.37 3.68
C ARG A 203 -18.45 8.51 4.38
N GLY A 204 -18.26 8.26 5.69
CA GLY A 204 -19.18 7.41 6.45
C GLY A 204 -20.65 7.82 6.29
N GLY A 205 -21.54 6.84 6.25
CA GLY A 205 -22.99 7.05 6.12
C GLY A 205 -23.48 7.44 4.73
N ASN A 206 -23.02 6.73 3.68
CA ASN A 206 -23.43 6.91 2.27
C ASN A 206 -23.17 8.32 1.69
N ARG A 207 -22.20 9.02 2.24
CA ARG A 207 -21.82 10.36 1.81
C ARG A 207 -20.57 10.30 0.96
N LEU A 208 -20.47 11.19 -0.02
CA LEU A 208 -19.29 11.34 -0.85
C LEU A 208 -18.73 12.77 -0.70
N GLU A 209 -17.40 12.88 -0.81
CA GLU A 209 -16.72 14.16 -1.02
C GLU A 209 -16.09 14.15 -2.41
N ILE A 210 -16.58 15.02 -3.30
CA ILE A 210 -16.04 15.24 -4.63
C ILE A 210 -15.05 16.40 -4.54
N LYS A 211 -13.79 16.16 -4.91
CA LYS A 211 -12.76 17.18 -5.05
C LYS A 211 -12.49 17.42 -6.53
N VAL A 212 -12.57 18.66 -6.96
CA VAL A 212 -12.34 19.05 -8.36
C VAL A 212 -11.18 20.00 -8.45
N ARG A 213 -10.25 19.73 -9.36
CA ARG A 213 -9.13 20.62 -9.66
C ARG A 213 -9.62 21.82 -10.47
N THR A 214 -9.34 23.02 -9.97
CA THR A 214 -9.86 24.29 -10.50
C THR A 214 -8.81 25.16 -11.17
N VAL A 215 -7.54 24.99 -10.81
CA VAL A 215 -6.41 25.67 -11.45
C VAL A 215 -5.27 24.67 -11.59
N ASP A 216 -4.65 24.66 -12.76
CA ASP A 216 -3.38 23.99 -13.07
C ASP A 216 -2.48 25.08 -13.67
N ALA A 217 -1.69 25.76 -12.85
CA ALA A 217 -1.00 26.99 -13.25
C ALA A 217 0.31 26.75 -14.02
N GLY A 218 0.59 25.52 -14.46
CA GLY A 218 1.79 25.19 -15.27
C GLY A 218 3.09 25.00 -14.48
N ASP A 219 3.13 25.40 -13.21
CA ASP A 219 4.33 25.32 -12.34
C ASP A 219 4.15 24.33 -11.17
N GLY A 220 3.28 23.32 -11.32
CA GLY A 220 2.97 22.34 -10.25
C GLY A 220 2.01 22.86 -9.16
N TRP A 221 1.38 24.02 -9.40
CA TRP A 221 0.37 24.59 -8.49
C TRP A 221 -1.02 24.12 -8.87
N GLU A 222 -1.68 23.47 -7.91
CA GLU A 222 -3.06 23.01 -8.06
C GLU A 222 -3.98 23.68 -7.02
N ALA A 223 -5.13 24.15 -7.48
CA ALA A 223 -6.22 24.55 -6.60
C ALA A 223 -7.35 23.52 -6.68
N TRP A 224 -7.94 23.18 -5.53
CA TRP A 224 -8.99 22.15 -5.44
C TRP A 224 -10.21 22.70 -4.70
N THR A 225 -11.39 22.55 -5.30
CA THR A 225 -12.68 22.78 -4.62
C THR A 225 -13.23 21.48 -4.07
N LYS A 226 -14.05 21.57 -3.03
CA LYS A 226 -14.68 20.42 -2.37
C LYS A 226 -16.19 20.56 -2.43
N HIS A 227 -16.85 19.50 -2.83
CA HIS A 227 -18.29 19.37 -2.89
C HIS A 227 -18.71 18.11 -2.14
N ARG A 228 -19.87 18.14 -1.50
CA ARG A 228 -20.44 16.99 -0.79
C ARG A 228 -21.75 16.61 -1.44
N CYS A 229 -22.00 15.32 -1.55
CA CYS A 229 -23.28 14.78 -1.98
C CYS A 229 -23.51 13.44 -1.28
N ASP A 230 -24.74 12.94 -1.35
CA ASP A 230 -25.03 11.56 -1.04
C ASP A 230 -24.70 10.69 -2.26
N ASP A 231 -24.40 9.40 -2.03
CA ASP A 231 -24.02 8.45 -3.08
C ASP A 231 -25.10 8.33 -4.18
N ALA A 232 -26.37 8.31 -3.78
CA ALA A 232 -27.51 8.26 -4.69
C ALA A 232 -27.59 9.46 -5.66
N ASP A 233 -27.02 10.61 -5.27
CA ASP A 233 -27.07 11.86 -6.04
C ASP A 233 -25.77 12.15 -6.79
N VAL A 234 -24.78 11.24 -6.76
CA VAL A 234 -23.42 11.50 -7.25
C VAL A 234 -23.40 11.97 -8.72
N ASN A 235 -24.18 11.32 -9.60
CA ASN A 235 -24.23 11.72 -11.01
C ASN A 235 -24.92 13.08 -11.22
N ALA A 236 -25.92 13.41 -10.42
CA ALA A 236 -26.52 14.75 -10.45
C ALA A 236 -25.54 15.83 -9.92
N ALA A 237 -24.71 15.48 -8.93
CA ALA A 237 -23.65 16.35 -8.44
C ALA A 237 -22.55 16.55 -9.48
N LEU A 238 -22.10 15.49 -10.16
CA LEU A 238 -21.13 15.56 -11.24
C LEU A 238 -21.63 16.42 -12.41
N ALA A 239 -22.89 16.25 -12.81
CA ALA A 239 -23.50 17.08 -13.86
C ALA A 239 -23.52 18.57 -13.51
N ARG A 240 -23.80 18.94 -12.24
CA ARG A 240 -23.73 20.35 -11.78
C ARG A 240 -22.31 20.93 -11.82
N LEU A 241 -21.30 20.07 -11.83
CA LEU A 241 -19.88 20.43 -11.88
C LEU A 241 -19.29 20.31 -13.29
N ASP A 242 -20.12 20.04 -14.30
CA ASP A 242 -19.71 19.81 -15.69
C ASP A 242 -18.70 18.64 -15.83
N LEU A 243 -18.92 17.58 -15.05
CA LEU A 243 -18.12 16.36 -15.04
C LEU A 243 -18.90 15.17 -15.61
N ALA A 244 -18.16 14.21 -16.19
CA ALA A 244 -18.73 12.98 -16.71
C ALA A 244 -19.44 12.17 -15.61
N SER A 245 -20.57 11.55 -15.95
CA SER A 245 -21.24 10.61 -15.05
C SER A 245 -20.39 9.37 -14.79
N LEU A 246 -20.57 8.76 -13.62
CA LEU A 246 -20.00 7.46 -13.30
C LEU A 246 -20.60 6.36 -14.20
N PRO A 247 -19.82 5.31 -14.51
CA PRO A 247 -20.33 4.13 -15.20
C PRO A 247 -21.34 3.38 -14.32
N ALA A 248 -22.12 2.47 -14.93
CA ALA A 248 -23.12 1.67 -14.22
C ALA A 248 -22.54 0.86 -13.04
N HIS A 249 -21.29 0.43 -13.16
CA HIS A 249 -20.53 -0.25 -12.11
C HIS A 249 -19.23 0.51 -11.85
N PRO A 250 -19.26 1.54 -10.99
CA PRO A 250 -18.07 2.28 -10.62
C PRO A 250 -17.12 1.37 -9.84
N ARG A 251 -15.82 1.60 -10.01
CA ARG A 251 -14.78 0.86 -9.31
C ARG A 251 -14.27 1.66 -8.13
N ASP A 252 -14.08 0.98 -7.02
CA ASP A 252 -13.45 1.55 -5.84
C ASP A 252 -11.94 1.31 -5.86
N VAL A 253 -11.21 2.34 -5.45
CA VAL A 253 -9.78 2.33 -5.19
C VAL A 253 -9.60 2.51 -3.70
N ARG A 254 -8.94 1.54 -3.08
CA ARG A 254 -8.52 1.65 -1.68
C ARG A 254 -7.14 2.30 -1.65
N VAL A 255 -7.03 3.40 -0.92
CA VAL A 255 -5.79 4.15 -0.71
C VAL A 255 -5.45 4.09 0.76
N GLN A 256 -4.43 3.33 1.08
CA GLN A 256 -3.94 3.18 2.44
C GLN A 256 -2.70 4.06 2.59
N LYS A 257 -2.72 4.96 3.56
CA LYS A 257 -1.65 5.93 3.80
C LYS A 257 -1.08 5.70 5.19
N ARG A 258 0.24 5.58 5.29
CA ARG A 258 1.00 5.64 6.53
C ARG A 258 1.96 6.81 6.45
N ARG A 259 1.77 7.83 7.29
CA ARG A 259 2.61 9.04 7.29
C ARG A 259 3.37 9.24 8.61
N VAL A 260 4.54 9.82 8.50
CA VAL A 260 5.39 10.29 9.60
C VAL A 260 5.73 11.74 9.32
N ALA A 261 5.45 12.65 10.26
CA ALA A 261 5.76 14.07 10.11
C ALA A 261 6.70 14.53 11.22
N THR A 262 7.87 15.06 10.84
CA THR A 262 8.95 15.43 11.76
C THR A 262 9.44 16.85 11.50
N VAL A 263 9.72 17.63 12.55
CA VAL A 263 10.36 18.95 12.40
C VAL A 263 11.87 18.75 12.27
N ILE A 264 12.46 19.27 11.19
CA ILE A 264 13.89 19.18 10.93
C ILE A 264 14.56 20.51 11.32
N GLY A 265 15.40 20.45 12.35
CA GLY A 265 16.22 21.60 12.78
C GLY A 265 15.42 22.84 13.25
N GLY A 266 14.11 22.71 13.46
CA GLY A 266 13.23 23.86 13.75
C GLY A 266 12.89 24.73 12.54
N LEU A 267 13.29 24.32 11.33
CA LEU A 267 13.19 25.13 10.10
C LEU A 267 11.96 24.75 9.27
N TYR A 268 11.78 23.45 9.03
CA TYR A 268 10.67 22.93 8.23
C TYR A 268 10.17 21.59 8.78
N LEU A 269 8.93 21.27 8.46
CA LEU A 269 8.32 19.97 8.67
C LEU A 269 8.57 19.09 7.44
N LEU A 270 9.05 17.87 7.66
CA LEU A 270 9.16 16.82 6.65
C LEU A 270 8.11 15.76 6.95
N GLU A 271 7.12 15.59 6.08
CA GLU A 271 6.19 14.47 6.08
C GLU A 271 6.61 13.43 5.04
N GLU A 272 6.92 12.24 5.49
CA GLU A 272 7.11 11.06 4.64
C GLU A 272 5.85 10.20 4.71
N SER A 273 5.31 9.80 3.58
CA SER A 273 4.17 8.87 3.53
C SER A 273 4.41 7.70 2.60
N ASP A 274 4.17 6.51 3.11
CA ASP A 274 3.98 5.31 2.31
C ASP A 274 2.50 5.25 1.93
N VAL A 275 2.21 5.08 0.64
CA VAL A 275 0.86 4.99 0.10
C VAL A 275 0.74 3.71 -0.70
N VAL A 276 -0.15 2.82 -0.25
CA VAL A 276 -0.54 1.63 -0.99
C VAL A 276 -1.88 1.91 -1.64
N VAL A 277 -1.91 1.84 -2.97
CA VAL A 277 -3.13 1.99 -3.77
C VAL A 277 -3.52 0.61 -4.27
N SER A 278 -4.73 0.15 -3.98
CA SER A 278 -5.24 -1.13 -4.47
C SER A 278 -6.58 -0.99 -5.19
N ILE A 279 -6.71 -1.71 -6.31
CA ILE A 279 -7.90 -1.76 -7.16
C ILE A 279 -8.04 -3.18 -7.70
N ASP A 280 -9.19 -3.82 -7.50
CA ASP A 280 -9.50 -5.16 -8.02
C ASP A 280 -8.39 -6.23 -7.78
N GLY A 281 -7.68 -6.16 -6.65
CA GLY A 281 -6.58 -7.08 -6.31
C GLY A 281 -5.19 -6.62 -6.75
N ASP A 282 -5.09 -5.72 -7.73
CA ASP A 282 -3.82 -5.08 -8.08
C ASP A 282 -3.42 -4.05 -7.03
N HIS A 283 -2.11 -3.84 -6.87
CA HIS A 283 -1.57 -2.84 -5.94
C HIS A 283 -0.39 -2.08 -6.53
N ALA A 284 -0.26 -0.82 -6.15
CA ALA A 284 0.88 0.03 -6.45
C ALA A 284 1.38 0.69 -5.16
N LEU A 285 2.70 0.72 -4.99
CA LEU A 285 3.35 1.39 -3.87
C LEU A 285 3.87 2.75 -4.31
N TRP A 286 3.54 3.77 -3.53
CA TRP A 286 3.99 5.13 -3.73
C TRP A 286 4.66 5.62 -2.45
N LYS A 287 5.72 6.40 -2.60
CA LYS A 287 6.28 7.18 -1.50
C LYS A 287 6.06 8.65 -1.78
N THR A 288 5.40 9.35 -0.88
CA THR A 288 5.24 10.80 -0.97
C THR A 288 6.09 11.48 0.07
N ILE A 289 6.90 12.45 -0.34
CA ILE A 289 7.59 13.33 0.60
C ILE A 289 6.99 14.72 0.46
N CYS A 290 6.65 15.31 1.61
CA CYS A 290 6.05 16.61 1.73
C CYS A 290 6.94 17.48 2.63
N ILE A 291 7.31 18.67 2.16
CA ILE A 291 8.01 19.65 3.00
C ILE A 291 7.10 20.84 3.23
N GLU A 292 6.95 21.27 4.49
CA GLU A 292 6.22 22.47 4.88
C GLU A 292 7.11 23.40 5.70
N GLY A 293 7.21 24.68 5.32
CA GLY A 293 8.08 25.65 5.98
C GLY A 293 8.13 26.97 5.23
N THR A 294 9.12 27.81 5.53
CA THR A 294 9.34 29.03 4.74
C THR A 294 9.85 28.68 3.35
N ARG A 295 9.60 29.57 2.37
CA ARG A 295 10.02 29.36 0.98
C ARG A 295 11.50 28.99 0.86
N ARG A 296 12.35 29.78 1.49
CA ARG A 296 13.82 29.63 1.44
C ARG A 296 14.28 28.26 1.96
N GLU A 297 13.75 27.82 3.09
CA GLU A 297 14.16 26.57 3.73
C GLU A 297 13.67 25.35 2.95
N CYS A 298 12.42 25.39 2.49
CA CYS A 298 11.84 24.31 1.71
C CYS A 298 12.48 24.17 0.32
N GLU A 299 12.80 25.28 -0.38
CA GLU A 299 13.50 25.22 -1.67
C GLU A 299 14.88 24.55 -1.52
N SER A 300 15.65 24.95 -0.50
CA SER A 300 16.96 24.34 -0.23
C SER A 300 16.86 22.85 0.13
N ALA A 301 15.88 22.46 0.94
CA ALA A 301 15.66 21.06 1.30
C ALA A 301 15.18 20.21 0.10
N ALA A 302 14.31 20.79 -0.74
CA ALA A 302 13.84 20.17 -1.97
C ALA A 302 14.97 19.90 -2.96
N GLU A 303 15.83 20.90 -3.21
CA GLU A 303 17.01 20.75 -4.07
C GLU A 303 17.94 19.63 -3.59
N ALA A 304 18.20 19.58 -2.28
CA ALA A 304 19.02 18.53 -1.69
C ALA A 304 18.42 17.13 -1.90
N LEU A 305 17.11 16.97 -1.69
CA LEU A 305 16.42 15.69 -1.90
C LEU A 305 16.38 15.29 -3.37
N VAL A 306 16.19 16.23 -4.29
CA VAL A 306 16.27 15.97 -5.74
C VAL A 306 17.67 15.48 -6.11
N HIS A 307 18.72 16.12 -5.61
CA HIS A 307 20.10 15.69 -5.85
C HIS A 307 20.41 14.28 -5.32
N VAL A 308 19.94 13.95 -4.11
CA VAL A 308 20.08 12.59 -3.55
C VAL A 308 19.32 11.59 -4.42
N SER A 309 18.08 11.92 -4.79
CA SER A 309 17.21 11.03 -5.55
C SER A 309 17.73 10.76 -6.97
N LEU A 310 18.28 11.78 -7.65
CA LEU A 310 18.94 11.64 -8.95
C LEU A 310 20.20 10.75 -8.88
N ARG A 311 20.93 10.76 -7.77
CA ARG A 311 22.10 9.88 -7.55
C ARG A 311 21.72 8.42 -7.29
N HIS A 312 20.48 8.16 -6.89
CA HIS A 312 19.96 6.83 -6.58
C HIS A 312 18.96 6.31 -7.62
N GLU A 313 18.89 6.93 -8.80
CA GLU A 313 18.04 6.52 -9.94
C GLU A 313 16.55 6.37 -9.59
N LEU A 314 16.04 7.15 -8.63
CA LEU A 314 14.63 7.16 -8.27
C LEU A 314 13.82 7.96 -9.32
N VAL A 315 12.74 7.38 -9.83
CA VAL A 315 11.86 8.05 -10.80
C VAL A 315 10.88 8.98 -10.10
N PHE A 316 10.80 10.20 -10.62
CA PHE A 316 9.98 11.28 -10.06
C PHE A 316 8.65 11.40 -10.83
N ARG A 317 7.53 11.38 -10.10
CA ARG A 317 6.21 11.71 -10.66
C ARG A 317 5.53 12.72 -9.75
N GLY A 318 5.50 14.00 -10.13
CA GLY A 318 4.79 15.07 -9.41
C GLY A 318 3.36 15.29 -9.91
N GLY A 319 2.40 15.51 -9.01
CA GLY A 319 1.03 15.97 -9.29
C GLY A 319 -0.08 14.97 -8.94
N TYR A 320 -1.19 15.44 -8.35
CA TYR A 320 -2.37 14.60 -8.08
C TYR A 320 -3.34 14.61 -9.28
N PRO A 321 -4.00 13.49 -9.62
CA PRO A 321 -3.51 12.17 -9.97
C PRO A 321 -2.85 12.13 -11.37
N ALA A 322 -1.53 12.01 -11.42
CA ALA A 322 -0.90 11.25 -12.50
C ALA A 322 -1.16 9.73 -12.32
N PHE A 323 -1.50 9.27 -11.11
CA PHE A 323 -1.67 7.85 -10.76
C PHE A 323 -2.90 7.15 -11.37
N VAL A 324 -4.05 7.85 -11.50
CA VAL A 324 -5.24 7.30 -12.20
C VAL A 324 -4.93 7.12 -13.68
N ARG A 325 -4.17 8.05 -14.26
CA ARG A 325 -3.80 8.05 -15.68
C ARG A 325 -2.92 6.86 -16.01
N ASP A 326 -1.94 6.57 -15.17
CA ASP A 326 -0.95 5.52 -15.44
C ASP A 326 -1.56 4.11 -15.33
N VAL A 327 -2.40 3.85 -14.33
CA VAL A 327 -3.12 2.57 -14.20
C VAL A 327 -4.15 2.39 -15.31
N VAL A 328 -4.88 3.46 -15.69
CA VAL A 328 -5.86 3.42 -16.79
C VAL A 328 -5.19 3.28 -18.16
N GLN A 329 -4.06 3.95 -18.41
CA GLN A 329 -3.33 3.89 -19.68
C GLN A 329 -2.65 2.54 -19.91
N ARG A 330 -2.04 1.94 -18.87
CA ARG A 330 -1.48 0.58 -18.96
C ARG A 330 -2.54 -0.45 -19.39
N ARG A 331 -3.79 -0.28 -18.97
CA ARG A 331 -4.92 -1.11 -19.43
C ARG A 331 -5.39 -0.82 -20.84
N ALA A 332 -5.43 0.45 -21.26
CA ALA A 332 -5.84 0.83 -22.61
C ALA A 332 -4.90 0.25 -23.70
N THR A 333 -3.62 0.08 -23.38
CA THR A 333 -2.63 -0.58 -24.24
C THR A 333 -2.66 -2.11 -24.16
N SER A 334 -3.42 -2.69 -23.23
CA SER A 334 -3.51 -4.14 -22.99
C SER A 334 -4.80 -4.78 -23.55
N GLN A 335 -5.70 -3.99 -24.15
CA GLN A 335 -6.79 -4.53 -24.96
C GLN A 335 -6.36 -4.53 -26.43
N PRO A 336 -6.27 -5.70 -27.10
CA PRO A 336 -6.08 -5.72 -28.54
C PRO A 336 -7.36 -5.18 -29.19
N GLY A 337 -7.27 -3.95 -29.70
CA GLY A 337 -8.26 -3.41 -30.61
C GLY A 337 -8.25 -4.23 -31.89
N CYS A 338 -9.38 -4.85 -32.18
CA CYS A 338 -9.83 -5.15 -33.53
C CYS A 338 -9.68 -3.86 -34.35
N VAL A 339 -8.78 -3.86 -35.33
CA VAL A 339 -8.71 -2.79 -36.33
C VAL A 339 -8.90 -3.46 -37.68
N ASP A 340 -10.00 -3.08 -38.32
CA ASP A 340 -10.34 -3.40 -39.70
C ASP A 340 -9.24 -2.91 -40.65
N ASN A 341 -8.64 -3.86 -41.38
CA ASN A 341 -8.54 -3.90 -42.85
C ASN A 341 -7.81 -5.16 -43.31
#